data_AF-A0A940B102-F1
#
_entry.id   AF-A0A940B102-F1
#
_cell.length_a   1.000
_cell.length_b   1.000
_cell.length_c   1.000
_cell.angle_alpha   90.00
_cell.angle_beta   90.00
_cell.angle_gamma   90.00
#
_symmetry.space_group_name_H-M   'P 1'
#
loop_
_entity.id
_entity.type
_entity.pdbx_description
1 polymer ?
#
loop_
_entity_poly.entity_id
_entity_poly.type
_entity_poly.pdbx_seq_one_letter_code
_entity_poly.pdbx_strand_id
1 'polypeptide(L)'
;MTIRSNNRPFACLLLAAAVSAAADEPPDMTITFDANAPTYIDQSKSSSFPNLGYAGCIADEGPEFAEEFFRRSPDRTWEAFQGAGAYFVKEWNADASWERDKAMAYDVFSWRKKHGVKILLCLEHYAGRTINDARRRILGFVKWIVDNDFKDQVAGFELGSEPYWGTSPEIYADRWAAIVPDIKKIWPEVPLGFPIAEL
;
A
#
# COMPACT_ATOMS: atom_id res chain seq x y z
N MET A 1 72.74 -14.91 -3.20
CA MET A 1 73.30 -16.25 -2.91
C MET A 1 72.28 -17.00 -2.07
N THR A 2 71.77 -18.09 -2.62
CA THR A 2 70.76 -19.02 -2.06
C THR A 2 71.23 -19.54 -0.68
N ILE A 3 70.36 -19.88 0.28
CA ILE A 3 69.84 -21.23 0.48
C ILE A 3 68.84 -21.27 1.65
N ARG A 4 67.77 -22.07 1.44
CA ARG A 4 66.74 -22.53 2.37
C ARG A 4 67.34 -23.29 3.57
N SER A 5 66.61 -23.40 4.68
CA SER A 5 66.17 -24.72 5.14
C SER A 5 65.24 -24.63 6.34
N ASN A 6 64.15 -25.40 6.25
CA ASN A 6 63.29 -25.80 7.33
C ASN A 6 64.09 -26.58 8.37
N ASN A 7 63.82 -26.34 9.65
CA ASN A 7 63.96 -27.36 10.67
C ASN A 7 62.87 -27.15 11.73
N ARG A 8 61.85 -28.01 11.66
CA ARG A 8 61.18 -28.52 12.86
C ARG A 8 61.64 -29.97 13.01
N PRO A 9 61.89 -30.44 14.23
CA PRO A 9 60.92 -31.40 14.76
C PRO A 9 60.67 -31.28 16.28
N PHE A 10 59.39 -31.38 16.68
CA PHE A 10 58.80 -32.41 17.55
C PHE A 10 58.78 -32.15 19.07
N ALA A 11 57.55 -32.02 19.60
CA ALA A 11 56.95 -32.84 20.67
C ALA A 11 55.58 -32.21 20.99
N CYS A 12 54.45 -32.89 20.72
CA CYS A 12 53.69 -33.69 21.70
C CYS A 12 53.34 -32.86 22.95
N LEU A 13 52.09 -32.64 23.35
CA LEU A 13 50.88 -33.45 23.26
C LEU A 13 49.73 -32.53 23.70
N LEU A 14 48.59 -32.52 23.00
CA LEU A 14 47.30 -32.15 23.58
C LEU A 14 46.22 -32.76 22.70
N LEU A 15 45.87 -34.01 23.03
CA LEU A 15 44.65 -34.62 22.56
C LEU A 15 43.61 -34.46 23.67
N ALA A 16 42.70 -33.51 23.47
CA ALA A 16 41.42 -33.49 24.16
C ALA A 16 40.34 -33.26 23.08
N ALA A 17 39.69 -34.37 22.75
CA ALA A 17 38.37 -34.57 22.15
C ALA A 17 37.83 -33.51 21.16
N ALA A 18 37.67 -33.96 19.92
CA ALA A 18 36.82 -33.33 18.92
C ALA A 18 35.36 -33.26 19.39
N VAL A 19 34.79 -32.06 19.36
CA VAL A 19 33.37 -31.91 19.03
C VAL A 19 33.36 -31.67 17.53
N SER A 20 32.88 -32.67 16.78
CA SER A 20 32.54 -32.51 15.37
C SER A 20 31.44 -31.45 15.30
N ALA A 21 31.81 -30.21 14.99
CA ALA A 21 30.89 -29.31 14.34
C ALA A 21 30.78 -29.82 12.90
N ALA A 22 29.69 -30.53 12.62
CA ALA A 22 29.23 -30.65 11.25
C ALA A 22 29.14 -29.23 10.71
N ALA A 23 29.97 -28.92 9.71
CA ALA A 23 29.78 -27.71 8.93
C ALA A 23 28.49 -27.94 8.16
N ASP A 24 27.37 -27.41 8.67
CA ASP A 24 26.15 -27.35 7.88
C ASP A 24 26.50 -26.57 6.60
N GLU A 25 26.36 -27.24 5.46
CA GLU A 25 26.43 -26.55 4.17
C GLU A 25 25.38 -25.43 4.19
N PRO A 26 25.71 -24.23 3.68
CA PRO A 26 24.75 -23.15 3.62
C PRO A 26 23.49 -23.67 2.89
N PRO A 27 22.29 -23.35 3.40
CA PRO A 27 21.06 -23.87 2.82
C PRO A 27 21.02 -23.54 1.33
N ASP A 28 20.67 -24.56 0.53
CA ASP A 28 20.49 -24.40 -0.89
C ASP A 28 19.36 -23.38 -1.14
N MET A 29 19.73 -22.18 -1.58
CA MET A 29 18.83 -21.10 -1.95
C MET A 29 18.51 -21.13 -3.45
N THR A 30 18.63 -22.28 -4.11
CA THR A 30 18.26 -22.42 -5.52
C THR A 30 16.74 -22.30 -5.68
N ILE A 31 16.29 -21.10 -6.06
CA ILE A 31 14.91 -20.87 -6.49
C ILE A 31 14.76 -21.40 -7.91
N THR A 32 13.97 -22.46 -8.07
CA THR A 32 13.70 -23.06 -9.38
C THR A 32 12.35 -22.56 -9.88
N PHE A 33 12.35 -21.82 -11.00
CA PHE A 33 11.12 -21.35 -11.63
C PHE A 33 10.66 -22.35 -12.69
N ASP A 34 9.50 -22.96 -12.49
CA ASP A 34 8.80 -23.68 -13.55
C ASP A 34 7.81 -22.72 -14.22
N ALA A 35 8.19 -22.23 -15.41
CA ALA A 35 7.36 -21.32 -16.21
C ALA A 35 6.06 -21.98 -16.70
N ASN A 36 5.95 -23.31 -16.61
CA ASN A 36 4.77 -24.07 -17.01
C ASN A 36 3.95 -24.58 -15.81
N ALA A 37 4.38 -24.27 -14.58
CA ALA A 37 3.61 -24.65 -13.41
C ALA A 37 2.24 -23.96 -13.44
N PRO A 38 1.14 -24.68 -13.15
CA PRO A 38 -0.17 -24.06 -13.04
C PRO A 38 -0.15 -23.00 -11.95
N THR A 39 -0.68 -21.81 -12.26
CA THR A 39 -0.83 -20.74 -11.28
C THR A 39 -1.70 -21.21 -10.12
N TYR A 40 -1.13 -21.27 -8.92
CA TYR A 40 -1.83 -21.70 -7.70
C TYR A 40 -3.04 -20.82 -7.38
N ILE A 41 -2.99 -19.54 -7.79
CA ILE A 41 -4.08 -18.58 -7.71
C ILE A 41 -4.13 -17.82 -9.04
N ASP A 42 -5.32 -17.79 -9.65
CA ASP A 42 -5.59 -16.92 -10.79
C ASP A 42 -5.71 -15.47 -10.31
N GLN A 43 -4.61 -14.72 -10.40
CA GLN A 43 -4.53 -13.33 -9.93
C GLN A 43 -5.43 -12.39 -10.74
N SER A 44 -5.86 -12.77 -11.96
CA SER A 44 -6.88 -12.01 -12.72
C SER A 44 -8.25 -12.02 -12.02
N LYS A 45 -8.42 -12.92 -11.04
CA LYS A 45 -9.61 -13.04 -10.18
C LYS A 45 -9.39 -12.49 -8.77
N SER A 46 -8.20 -11.97 -8.45
CA SER A 46 -7.96 -11.28 -7.18
C SER A 46 -8.54 -9.86 -7.24
N SER A 47 -9.29 -9.47 -6.21
CA SER A 47 -9.80 -8.09 -6.06
C SER A 47 -8.75 -7.11 -5.53
N SER A 48 -7.52 -7.56 -5.30
CA SER A 48 -6.41 -6.77 -4.77
C SER A 48 -5.13 -7.23 -5.46
N PHE A 49 -4.51 -6.35 -6.25
CA PHE A 49 -3.33 -6.67 -7.06
C PHE A 49 -2.08 -6.72 -6.15
N PRO A 50 -1.44 -7.89 -5.90
CA PRO A 50 -0.39 -7.99 -4.89
C PRO A 50 1.05 -7.77 -5.41
N ASN A 51 1.24 -7.36 -6.67
CA ASN A 51 2.58 -7.27 -7.29
C ASN A 51 3.14 -5.85 -7.48
N LEU A 52 2.47 -4.81 -6.98
CA LEU A 52 3.04 -3.46 -6.94
C LEU A 52 2.67 -2.76 -5.64
N GLY A 53 3.59 -2.83 -4.69
CA GLY A 53 3.71 -1.79 -3.69
C GLY A 53 4.36 -0.58 -4.36
N TYR A 54 3.56 0.42 -4.70
CA TYR A 54 4.02 1.80 -4.64
C TYR A 54 2.85 2.67 -4.17
N ALA A 55 3.08 3.33 -3.05
CA ALA A 55 2.16 4.26 -2.45
C ALA A 55 2.53 5.66 -2.98
N GLY A 56 1.64 6.23 -3.78
CA GLY A 56 1.83 7.58 -4.31
C GLY A 56 0.59 7.99 -5.07
N CYS A 57 0.05 9.16 -4.75
CA CYS A 57 -1.02 9.74 -5.53
C CYS A 57 -0.40 10.48 -6.72
N ILE A 58 -0.90 10.28 -7.95
CA ILE A 58 -0.55 11.16 -9.09
C ILE A 58 -0.84 12.64 -8.76
N ALA A 59 -1.72 12.90 -7.79
CA ALA A 59 -2.06 14.23 -7.30
C ALA A 59 -1.29 14.71 -6.06
N ASP A 60 -0.34 13.92 -5.50
CA ASP A 60 0.45 14.36 -4.33
C ASP A 60 1.43 15.49 -4.68
N GLU A 61 1.86 15.59 -5.95
CA GLU A 61 2.77 16.66 -6.40
C GLU A 61 2.06 17.99 -6.68
N GLY A 62 0.73 18.04 -6.60
CA GLY A 62 -0.06 19.27 -6.70
C GLY A 62 -1.26 19.18 -7.65
N PRO A 63 -2.16 20.20 -7.62
CA PRO A 63 -3.38 20.21 -8.43
C PRO A 63 -3.10 20.23 -9.95
N GLU A 64 -1.95 20.76 -10.37
CA GLU A 64 -1.56 20.88 -11.77
C GLU A 64 -1.32 19.51 -12.44
N PHE A 65 -0.77 18.54 -11.69
CA PHE A 65 -0.57 17.18 -12.17
C PHE A 65 -1.89 16.40 -12.27
N ALA A 66 -2.80 16.62 -11.31
CA ALA A 66 -4.15 16.08 -11.39
C ALA A 66 -4.90 16.67 -12.60
N GLU A 67 -4.76 17.97 -12.88
CA GLU A 67 -5.37 18.60 -14.05
C GLU A 67 -4.82 18.06 -15.36
N GLU A 68 -3.49 17.93 -15.48
CA GLU A 68 -2.87 17.33 -16.67
C GLU A 68 -3.41 15.93 -16.93
N PHE A 69 -3.45 15.11 -15.88
CA PHE A 69 -3.84 13.72 -15.99
C PHE A 69 -5.33 13.54 -16.26
N PHE A 70 -6.19 14.14 -15.42
CA PHE A 70 -7.63 13.84 -15.43
C PHE A 70 -8.44 14.76 -16.36
N ARG A 71 -7.92 15.93 -16.75
CA ARG A 71 -8.62 16.84 -17.67
C ARG A 71 -7.97 16.94 -19.04
N ARG A 72 -6.65 17.07 -19.13
CA ARG A 72 -5.99 17.36 -20.42
C ARG A 72 -5.73 16.12 -21.27
N SER A 73 -5.41 14.98 -20.68
CA SER A 73 -5.18 13.73 -21.44
C SER A 73 -5.62 12.46 -20.69
N PRO A 74 -6.89 12.37 -20.25
CA PRO A 74 -7.39 11.26 -19.44
C PRO A 74 -7.28 9.89 -20.11
N ASP A 75 -7.63 9.80 -21.39
CA ASP A 75 -7.74 8.50 -22.08
C ASP A 75 -6.35 7.98 -22.46
N ARG A 76 -5.48 8.87 -22.96
CA ARG A 76 -4.12 8.52 -23.36
C ARG A 76 -3.33 7.93 -22.19
N THR A 77 -3.46 8.50 -21.00
CA THR A 77 -2.67 8.04 -19.86
C THR A 77 -3.21 6.74 -19.27
N TRP A 78 -4.54 6.56 -19.28
CA TRP A 78 -5.15 5.26 -19.00
C TRP A 78 -4.62 4.17 -19.93
N GLU A 79 -4.69 4.41 -21.24
CA GLU A 79 -4.25 3.46 -22.26
C GLU A 79 -2.77 3.10 -22.12
N ALA A 80 -1.92 4.08 -21.77
CA ALA A 80 -0.51 3.85 -21.51
C ALA A 80 -0.27 2.93 -20.30
N PHE A 81 -0.94 3.17 -19.17
CA PHE A 81 -0.79 2.33 -17.98
C PHE A 81 -1.37 0.93 -18.21
N GLN A 82 -2.55 0.84 -18.80
CA GLN A 82 -3.18 -0.44 -19.13
C GLN A 82 -2.31 -1.26 -20.09
N GLY A 83 -1.78 -0.63 -21.15
CA GLY A 83 -0.88 -1.27 -22.11
C GLY A 83 0.45 -1.71 -21.49
N ALA A 84 0.91 -1.03 -20.43
CA ALA A 84 2.10 -1.42 -19.67
C ALA A 84 1.82 -2.49 -18.59
N GLY A 85 0.56 -2.86 -18.36
CA GLY A 85 0.17 -3.78 -17.28
C GLY A 85 0.27 -3.17 -15.87
N ALA A 86 0.26 -1.84 -15.77
CA ALA A 86 0.25 -1.11 -14.51
C ALA A 86 -1.19 -0.81 -14.05
N TYR A 87 -1.43 -0.85 -12.75
CA TYR A 87 -2.75 -0.63 -12.15
C TYR A 87 -2.68 0.39 -11.02
N PHE A 88 -3.74 1.18 -10.87
CA PHE A 88 -3.90 2.08 -9.75
C PHE A 88 -4.25 1.28 -8.49
N VAL A 89 -3.59 1.61 -7.38
CA VAL A 89 -3.70 0.82 -6.13
C VAL A 89 -4.43 1.61 -5.05
N LYS A 90 -3.94 2.81 -4.73
CA LYS A 90 -4.38 3.58 -3.55
C LYS A 90 -4.29 5.08 -3.78
N GLU A 91 -5.22 5.82 -3.19
CA GLU A 91 -5.15 7.28 -3.06
C GLU A 91 -4.91 7.66 -1.59
N TRP A 92 -3.92 8.53 -1.34
CA TRP A 92 -3.61 9.07 -0.02
C TRP A 92 -4.49 10.25 0.31
N ASN A 93 -4.82 10.41 1.60
CA ASN A 93 -5.52 11.59 2.13
C ASN A 93 -6.78 11.96 1.31
N ALA A 94 -7.54 10.97 0.84
CA ALA A 94 -8.58 11.17 -0.19
C ALA A 94 -9.66 12.15 0.28
N ASP A 95 -10.02 12.11 1.56
CA ASP A 95 -10.96 13.03 2.18
C ASP A 95 -10.42 14.47 2.28
N ALA A 96 -9.11 14.65 2.45
CA ALA A 96 -8.47 15.97 2.42
C ALA A 96 -8.35 16.52 0.99
N SER A 97 -7.98 15.68 0.02
CA SER A 97 -7.92 16.03 -1.41
C SER A 97 -9.29 16.45 -1.92
N TRP A 98 -10.35 15.71 -1.54
CA TRP A 98 -11.73 16.07 -1.83
C TRP A 98 -12.13 17.41 -1.19
N GLU A 99 -11.78 17.64 0.08
CA GLU A 99 -12.15 18.90 0.74
C GLU A 99 -11.47 20.12 0.08
N ARG A 100 -10.24 19.93 -0.44
CA ARG A 100 -9.46 20.96 -1.13
C ARG A 100 -10.07 21.33 -2.49
N ASP A 101 -10.46 20.34 -3.29
CA ASP A 101 -11.06 20.58 -4.61
C ASP A 101 -12.10 19.51 -4.97
N LYS A 102 -13.36 19.84 -4.73
CA LYS A 102 -14.50 18.95 -5.01
C LYS A 102 -14.79 18.80 -6.50
N ALA A 103 -14.44 19.79 -7.31
CA ALA A 103 -14.64 19.72 -8.76
C ALA A 103 -13.63 18.75 -9.37
N MET A 104 -12.35 18.87 -8.99
CA MET A 104 -11.34 17.90 -9.39
C MET A 104 -11.67 16.49 -8.88
N ALA A 105 -12.12 16.35 -7.63
CA ALA A 105 -12.55 15.05 -7.13
C ALA A 105 -13.68 14.45 -8.00
N TYR A 106 -14.65 15.25 -8.42
CA TYR A 106 -15.70 14.77 -9.32
C TYR A 106 -15.15 14.30 -10.67
N ASP A 107 -14.22 15.04 -11.27
CA ASP A 107 -13.58 14.69 -12.53
C ASP A 107 -12.80 13.37 -12.41
N VAL A 108 -12.02 13.21 -11.34
CA VAL A 108 -11.25 11.99 -11.03
C VAL A 108 -12.17 10.78 -10.90
N PHE A 109 -13.24 10.88 -10.11
CA PHE A 109 -14.16 9.76 -9.90
C PHE A 109 -14.99 9.43 -11.15
N SER A 110 -15.35 10.44 -11.94
CA SER A 110 -16.03 10.24 -13.23
C SER A 110 -15.11 9.53 -14.23
N TRP A 111 -13.84 9.90 -14.27
CA TRP A 111 -12.83 9.21 -15.06
C TRP A 111 -12.67 7.75 -14.62
N ARG A 112 -12.55 7.49 -13.31
CA ARG A 112 -12.48 6.11 -12.79
C ARG A 112 -13.67 5.29 -13.27
N LYS A 113 -14.87 5.85 -13.16
CA LYS A 113 -16.13 5.22 -13.59
C LYS A 113 -16.16 4.92 -15.08
N LYS A 114 -15.71 5.86 -15.92
CA LYS A 114 -15.60 5.66 -17.37
C LYS A 114 -14.70 4.46 -17.71
N HIS A 115 -13.61 4.26 -16.97
CA HIS A 115 -12.60 3.24 -17.26
C HIS A 115 -12.73 1.97 -16.40
N GLY A 116 -13.75 1.88 -15.53
CA GLY A 116 -13.94 0.75 -14.62
C GLY A 116 -12.83 0.60 -13.58
N VAL A 117 -12.20 1.71 -13.17
CA VAL A 117 -11.06 1.73 -12.26
C VAL A 117 -11.53 1.77 -10.81
N LYS A 118 -11.21 0.72 -10.06
CA LYS A 118 -11.52 0.62 -8.64
C LYS A 118 -10.26 0.80 -7.80
N ILE A 119 -10.30 1.69 -6.80
CA ILE A 119 -9.11 1.96 -5.96
C ILE A 119 -9.40 1.92 -4.46
N LEU A 120 -8.36 1.67 -3.65
CA LEU A 120 -8.42 1.85 -2.21
C LEU A 120 -8.26 3.34 -1.85
N LEU A 121 -9.10 3.86 -0.97
CA LEU A 121 -9.07 5.27 -0.55
C LEU A 121 -8.61 5.38 0.90
N CYS A 122 -7.53 6.11 1.17
CA CYS A 122 -7.12 6.41 2.54
C CYS A 122 -7.94 7.57 3.11
N LEU A 123 -8.46 7.39 4.33
CA LEU A 123 -9.15 8.41 5.12
C LEU A 123 -8.26 8.86 6.28
N GLU A 124 -8.13 10.16 6.51
CA GLU A 124 -7.26 10.68 7.56
C GLU A 124 -7.96 11.35 8.73
N HIS A 125 -7.50 11.06 9.95
CA HIS A 125 -7.85 11.84 11.14
C HIS A 125 -6.70 12.63 11.77
N TYR A 126 -5.49 12.58 11.21
CA TYR A 126 -4.29 13.17 11.81
C TYR A 126 -3.88 14.56 11.30
N ALA A 127 -4.51 15.09 10.26
CA ALA A 127 -4.08 16.32 9.56
C ALA A 127 -4.23 17.64 10.36
N GLY A 128 -3.71 17.71 11.60
CA GLY A 128 -3.71 18.90 12.46
C GLY A 128 -5.08 19.31 13.00
N ARG A 129 -6.06 18.40 12.99
CA ARG A 129 -7.48 18.70 13.18
C ARG A 129 -8.06 18.05 14.43
N THR A 130 -9.11 18.66 14.98
CA THR A 130 -9.89 18.03 16.04
C THR A 130 -10.58 16.77 15.51
N ILE A 131 -10.93 15.83 16.39
CA ILE A 131 -11.70 14.65 16.00
C ILE A 131 -13.03 15.01 15.33
N ASN A 132 -13.65 16.12 15.74
CA ASN A 132 -14.91 16.59 15.16
C ASN A 132 -14.71 17.08 13.72
N ASP A 133 -13.62 17.78 13.44
CA ASP A 133 -13.29 18.23 12.09
C ASP A 133 -12.97 17.06 11.16
N ALA A 134 -12.16 16.11 11.63
CA ALA A 134 -11.87 14.87 10.90
C ALA A 134 -13.16 14.11 10.59
N ARG A 135 -13.99 13.89 11.61
CA ARG A 135 -15.29 13.23 11.48
C ARG A 135 -16.20 13.94 10.48
N ARG A 136 -16.34 15.26 10.55
CA ARG A 136 -17.15 16.05 9.59
C ARG A 136 -16.66 15.83 8.15
N ARG A 137 -15.34 15.92 7.94
CA ARG A 137 -14.73 15.78 6.62
C ARG A 137 -14.91 14.37 6.07
N ILE A 138 -14.54 13.35 6.84
CA ILE A 138 -14.64 11.94 6.46
C ILE A 138 -16.10 11.58 6.13
N LEU A 139 -17.04 11.88 7.03
CA LEU A 139 -18.45 11.56 6.79
C LEU A 139 -19.02 12.34 5.61
N GLY A 140 -18.60 13.59 5.42
CA GLY A 140 -18.94 14.40 4.25
C GLY A 140 -18.45 13.78 2.94
N PHE A 141 -17.21 13.28 2.92
CA PHE A 141 -16.63 12.62 1.75
C PHE A 141 -17.32 11.29 1.44
N VAL A 142 -17.54 10.44 2.44
CA VAL A 142 -18.26 9.16 2.27
C VAL A 142 -19.68 9.42 1.73
N LYS A 143 -20.39 10.40 2.31
CA LYS A 143 -21.73 10.77 1.82
C LYS A 143 -21.68 11.26 0.38
N TRP A 144 -20.69 12.10 0.04
CA TRP A 144 -20.52 12.60 -1.32
C TRP A 144 -20.30 11.47 -2.34
N ILE A 145 -19.50 10.44 -2.00
CA ILE A 145 -19.32 9.26 -2.87
C ILE A 145 -20.66 8.54 -3.11
N VAL A 146 -21.44 8.31 -2.04
CA VAL A 146 -22.74 7.63 -2.14
C VAL A 146 -23.75 8.46 -2.94
N ASP A 147 -23.84 9.76 -2.67
CA ASP A 147 -24.78 10.67 -3.32
C ASP A 147 -24.50 10.83 -4.82
N ASN A 148 -23.25 10.68 -5.26
CA ASN A 148 -22.83 10.83 -6.66
C ASN A 148 -22.69 9.50 -7.41
N ASP A 149 -23.17 8.39 -6.84
CA ASP A 149 -23.12 7.06 -7.45
C ASP A 149 -21.69 6.61 -7.83
N PHE A 150 -20.72 6.88 -6.96
CA PHE A 150 -19.32 6.52 -7.16
C PHE A 150 -18.87 5.28 -6.37
N LYS A 151 -19.82 4.53 -5.81
CA LYS A 151 -19.54 3.39 -4.94
C LYS A 151 -18.77 2.27 -5.64
N ASP A 152 -19.02 2.08 -6.94
CA ASP A 152 -18.37 1.08 -7.77
C ASP A 152 -16.88 1.37 -8.03
N GLN A 153 -16.42 2.61 -7.79
CA GLN A 153 -15.03 3.04 -7.94
C GLN A 153 -14.18 2.84 -6.69
N VAL A 154 -14.79 2.42 -5.56
CA VAL A 154 -14.10 2.31 -4.27
C VAL A 154 -13.95 0.84 -3.88
N ALA A 155 -12.70 0.36 -3.86
CA ALA A 155 -12.33 -0.98 -3.40
C ALA A 155 -12.59 -1.16 -1.91
N GLY A 156 -12.39 -0.09 -1.14
CA GLY A 156 -12.61 0.03 0.28
C GLY A 156 -12.00 1.32 0.80
N PHE A 157 -12.15 1.57 2.09
CA PHE A 157 -11.41 2.61 2.79
C PHE A 157 -10.30 2.01 3.63
N GLU A 158 -9.10 2.55 3.46
CA GLU A 158 -8.03 2.40 4.44
C GLU A 158 -8.20 3.47 5.52
N LEU A 159 -8.21 3.05 6.77
CA LEU A 159 -8.48 3.89 7.92
C LEU A 159 -7.18 4.46 8.47
N GLY A 160 -6.68 5.53 7.86
CA GLY A 160 -5.47 6.24 8.24
C GLY A 160 -4.22 5.67 7.58
N SER A 161 -3.30 6.55 7.22
CA SER A 161 -1.98 6.25 6.66
C SER A 161 -0.93 6.33 7.76
N GLU A 162 0.14 5.57 7.61
CA GLU A 162 1.37 5.71 8.41
C GLU A 162 1.11 5.85 9.93
N PRO A 163 0.36 4.91 10.55
CA PRO A 163 -0.06 5.02 11.95
C PRO A 163 1.11 5.12 12.95
N TYR A 164 2.32 4.79 12.52
CA TYR A 164 3.55 4.88 13.30
C TYR A 164 3.97 6.33 13.63
N TRP A 165 3.44 7.34 12.95
CA TRP A 165 3.58 8.74 13.39
C TRP A 165 2.71 9.08 14.60
N GLY A 166 1.74 8.22 14.93
CA GLY A 166 0.94 8.33 16.13
C GLY A 166 1.76 8.06 17.38
N THR A 167 1.61 8.90 18.41
CA THR A 167 2.29 8.73 19.70
C THR A 167 1.55 7.82 20.69
N SER A 168 0.33 7.38 20.35
CA SER A 168 -0.47 6.47 21.17
C SER A 168 -1.40 5.62 20.30
N PRO A 169 -1.29 4.27 20.36
CA PRO A 169 -2.20 3.37 19.66
C PRO A 169 -3.64 3.47 20.19
N GLU A 170 -3.83 3.81 21.46
CA GLU A 170 -5.16 3.99 22.07
C GLU A 170 -5.88 5.19 21.44
N ILE A 171 -5.19 6.32 21.26
CA ILE A 171 -5.75 7.50 20.58
C ILE A 171 -6.12 7.17 19.14
N TYR A 172 -5.31 6.37 18.44
CA TYR A 172 -5.61 5.92 17.09
C TYR A 172 -6.91 5.10 17.05
N ALA A 173 -7.02 4.11 17.93
CA ALA A 173 -8.18 3.22 18.03
C ALA A 173 -9.46 3.97 18.43
N ASP A 174 -9.40 4.82 19.45
CA ASP A 174 -10.56 5.55 19.97
C ASP A 174 -11.17 6.49 18.92
N ARG A 175 -10.32 7.14 18.12
CA ARG A 175 -10.77 8.01 17.03
C ARG A 175 -11.53 7.22 15.97
N TRP A 176 -10.98 6.09 15.52
CA TRP A 176 -11.67 5.26 14.54
C TRP A 176 -12.93 4.59 15.09
N ALA A 177 -12.91 4.15 16.35
CA ALA A 177 -14.09 3.62 17.04
C ALA A 177 -15.23 4.65 17.08
N ALA A 178 -14.90 5.94 17.18
CA ALA A 178 -15.89 7.01 17.12
C ALA A 178 -16.43 7.27 15.70
N ILE A 179 -15.64 7.09 14.63
CA ILE A 179 -16.02 7.47 13.25
C ILE A 179 -16.66 6.32 12.48
N VAL A 180 -16.12 5.10 12.60
CA VAL A 180 -16.51 3.92 11.80
C VAL A 180 -18.00 3.60 11.88
N PRO A 181 -18.67 3.62 13.05
CA PRO A 181 -20.11 3.36 13.11
C PRO A 181 -20.94 4.30 12.23
N ASP A 182 -20.50 5.55 12.07
CA ASP A 182 -21.23 6.52 11.25
C ASP A 182 -20.92 6.40 9.75
N ILE A 183 -19.71 5.97 9.39
CA ILE A 183 -19.41 5.53 8.02
C ILE A 183 -20.36 4.39 7.64
N LYS A 184 -20.52 3.40 8.52
CA LYS A 184 -21.41 2.25 8.31
C LYS A 184 -22.89 2.61 8.25
N LYS A 185 -23.33 3.73 8.84
CA LYS A 185 -24.70 4.25 8.64
C LYS A 185 -24.91 4.81 7.24
N ILE A 186 -23.89 5.45 6.66
CA ILE A 186 -23.96 6.04 5.31
C ILE A 186 -23.82 4.94 4.25
N TRP A 187 -22.88 4.02 4.46
CA TRP A 187 -22.59 2.93 3.54
C TRP A 187 -22.31 1.63 4.31
N PRO A 188 -23.35 0.82 4.59
CA PRO A 188 -23.21 -0.39 5.41
C PRO A 188 -22.22 -1.41 4.87
N GLU A 189 -22.24 -1.62 3.55
CA GLU A 189 -21.45 -2.66 2.87
C GLU A 189 -20.02 -2.23 2.54
N VAL A 190 -19.59 -1.01 2.87
CA VAL A 190 -18.25 -0.56 2.45
C VAL A 190 -17.15 -1.37 3.15
N PRO A 191 -16.16 -1.92 2.41
CA PRO A 191 -15.00 -2.55 3.04
C PRO A 191 -14.16 -1.50 3.77
N LEU A 192 -13.75 -1.82 5.00
CA LEU A 192 -12.88 -0.98 5.82
C LEU A 192 -11.67 -1.81 6.24
N GLY A 193 -10.47 -1.27 6.04
CA GLY A 193 -9.21 -1.91 6.41
C GLY A 193 -8.33 -0.97 7.22
N PHE A 194 -7.46 -1.54 8.05
CA PHE A 194 -6.43 -0.81 8.77
C PHE A 194 -5.04 -1.24 8.28
N PRO A 195 -4.08 -0.32 8.15
CA PRO A 195 -2.69 -0.72 7.96
C PRO A 195 -2.19 -1.45 9.21
N ILE A 196 -1.58 -2.63 9.01
CA ILE A 196 -1.07 -3.47 10.12
C ILE A 196 0.34 -3.03 10.53
N ALA A 197 1.21 -2.76 9.55
CA ALA A 197 2.56 -2.24 9.74
C ALA A 197 3.12 -1.72 8.41
N GLU A 198 4.01 -0.74 8.49
CA GLU A 198 4.96 -0.38 7.43
C GLU A 198 6.34 -0.74 8.00
N LEU A 199 7.00 -1.76 7.44
CA LEU A 199 8.28 -2.32 7.92
C LEU A 199 9.40 -2.00 6.93
#